data_AF-A0AAP2JZH6-F1
#
_entry.id   AF-A0AAP2JZH6-F1
#
_cell.length_a   1.000
_cell.length_b   1.000
_cell.length_c   1.000
_cell.angle_alpha   90.00
_cell.angle_beta   90.00
_cell.angle_gamma   90.00
#
_symmetry.space_group_name_H-M   'P 1'
#
loop_
_entity.id
_entity.type
_entity.pdbx_description
1 polymer ?
#
loop_
_entity_poly.entity_id
_entity_poly.type
_entity_poly.pdbx_seq_one_letter_code
_entity_poly.pdbx_strand_id
1 'polypeptide(L)'
;MDSKRISALNERLIDIKNKIKDINGLLEGNNNSIDEMSNNMALVKIQLEQSKHPKRVKMNKIMDEVKQKIEVRDKEQRDKLKSLGDFFNRKEKNISNLNDKDNYRNLNQHQIKMDLKDIEINLNNIKTFIKPISTYEAVDFVNVGGLKGRIFDSIAKVNRDSELVAKELSSLQIELSEISMEYLSIERDRLEVLLKPNTLIGTAKPDALIEMTAALEPSQEMTSSVEALVETQHKPLVFVAKHSCFGKTAWCGITH
;
A
#
# COMPACT_ATOMS: atom_id res chain seq x y z
N MET A 1 -18.84 -17.30 7.82
CA MET A 1 -17.69 -17.59 6.93
C MET A 1 -16.60 -16.54 7.11
N ASP A 2 -16.97 -15.25 7.13
CA ASP A 2 -16.05 -14.10 7.27
C ASP A 2 -15.18 -14.12 8.53
N SER A 3 -15.71 -14.57 9.69
CA SER A 3 -14.96 -14.55 10.95
C SER A 3 -13.66 -15.36 10.91
N LYS A 4 -13.61 -16.48 10.18
CA LYS A 4 -12.38 -17.28 10.01
C LYS A 4 -11.38 -16.58 9.08
N ARG A 5 -11.86 -16.01 7.98
CA ARG A 5 -11.04 -15.25 7.01
C ARG A 5 -10.43 -14.01 7.65
N ILE A 6 -11.19 -13.29 8.47
CA ILE A 6 -10.72 -12.10 9.21
C ILE A 6 -9.69 -12.49 10.28
N SER A 7 -9.90 -13.60 11.01
CA SER A 7 -8.89 -14.09 11.96
C SER A 7 -7.57 -14.43 11.27
N ALA A 8 -7.64 -15.14 10.14
CA ALA A 8 -6.46 -15.47 9.34
C ALA A 8 -5.76 -14.21 8.80
N LEU A 9 -6.51 -13.18 8.38
CA LEU A 9 -5.93 -11.90 8.01
C LEU A 9 -5.17 -11.24 9.17
N ASN A 10 -5.75 -11.24 10.37
CA ASN A 10 -5.10 -10.65 11.54
C ASN A 10 -3.81 -11.39 11.92
N GLU A 11 -3.78 -12.71 11.83
CA GLU A 11 -2.55 -13.49 12.03
C GLU A 11 -1.48 -13.11 11.00
N ARG A 12 -1.84 -13.04 9.71
CA ARG A 12 -0.91 -12.62 8.66
C ARG A 12 -0.40 -11.19 8.84
N LEU A 13 -1.20 -10.28 9.41
CA LEU A 13 -0.74 -8.92 9.73
C LEU A 13 0.37 -8.92 10.78
N ILE A 14 0.29 -9.81 11.78
CA ILE A 14 1.36 -9.98 12.78
C ILE A 14 2.63 -10.49 12.11
N ASP A 15 2.51 -11.49 11.23
CA ASP A 15 3.64 -12.05 10.49
C ASP A 15 4.35 -11.00 9.62
N ILE A 16 3.58 -10.18 8.90
CA ILE A 16 4.13 -9.08 8.10
C ILE A 16 4.85 -8.06 8.99
N LYS A 17 4.30 -7.73 10.15
CA LYS A 17 4.93 -6.80 11.09
C LYS A 17 6.29 -7.31 11.58
N ASN A 18 6.38 -8.60 11.87
CA ASN A 18 7.64 -9.24 12.23
C ASN A 18 8.62 -9.21 11.05
N LYS A 19 8.15 -9.53 9.83
CA LYS A 19 8.97 -9.49 8.63
C LYS A 19 9.55 -8.11 8.32
N ILE A 20 8.75 -7.04 8.48
CA ILE A 20 9.23 -5.65 8.34
C ILE A 20 10.37 -5.38 9.34
N LYS A 21 10.25 -5.85 10.59
CA LYS A 21 11.30 -5.71 11.61
C LYS A 21 12.56 -6.48 11.24
N ASP A 22 12.42 -7.71 10.75
CA ASP A 22 13.54 -8.55 10.34
C ASP A 22 14.30 -7.93 9.15
N ILE A 23 13.59 -7.41 8.15
CA ILE A 23 14.21 -6.69 7.01
C ILE A 23 14.93 -5.44 7.49
N ASN A 24 14.38 -4.71 8.45
CA ASN A 24 15.07 -3.56 9.02
C ASN A 24 16.39 -3.97 9.70
N GLY A 25 16.41 -5.10 10.42
CA GLY A 25 17.64 -5.68 10.98
C GLY A 25 18.66 -6.08 9.90
N LEU A 26 18.20 -6.64 8.77
CA LEU A 26 19.08 -6.95 7.64
C LEU A 26 19.69 -5.67 7.02
N LEU A 27 18.91 -4.60 6.89
CA LEU A 27 19.38 -3.29 6.40
C LEU A 27 20.40 -2.64 7.35
N GLU A 28 20.25 -2.80 8.66
CA GLU A 28 21.25 -2.38 9.65
C GLU A 28 22.54 -3.20 9.51
N GLY A 29 22.43 -4.52 9.34
CA GLY A 29 23.57 -5.40 9.06
C GLY A 29 24.32 -5.03 7.78
N ASN A 30 23.58 -4.77 6.69
CA ASN A 30 24.14 -4.32 5.42
C ASN A 30 24.87 -2.96 5.57
N ASN A 31 24.33 -2.03 6.36
CA ASN A 31 24.98 -0.75 6.64
C ASN A 31 26.35 -0.93 7.30
N ASN A 32 26.44 -1.85 8.27
CA ASN A 32 27.73 -2.18 8.91
C ASN A 32 28.74 -2.73 7.88
N SER A 33 28.30 -3.56 6.94
CA SER A 33 29.14 -4.04 5.84
C SER A 33 29.58 -2.90 4.90
N ILE A 34 28.72 -1.92 4.64
CA ILE A 34 29.05 -0.73 3.83
C ILE A 34 30.09 0.15 4.54
N ASP A 35 29.95 0.34 5.86
CA ASP A 35 30.90 1.09 6.67
C ASP A 35 32.27 0.41 6.69
N GLU A 36 32.31 -0.91 6.90
CA GLU A 36 33.53 -1.71 6.85
C GLU A 36 34.22 -1.60 5.48
N MET A 37 33.46 -1.73 4.39
CA MET A 37 33.96 -1.54 3.04
C MET A 37 34.51 -0.13 2.82
N SER A 38 33.80 0.90 3.27
CA SER A 38 34.23 2.30 3.15
C SER A 38 35.54 2.57 3.88
N ASN A 39 35.68 2.00 5.08
CA ASN A 39 36.92 2.07 5.86
C ASN A 39 38.07 1.36 5.15
N ASN A 40 37.85 0.16 4.61
CA ASN A 40 38.87 -0.56 3.84
C ASN A 40 39.30 0.25 2.59
N MET A 41 38.35 0.81 1.83
CA MET A 41 38.66 1.67 0.68
C MET A 41 39.45 2.91 1.08
N ALA A 42 39.15 3.54 2.22
CA ALA A 42 39.92 4.67 2.73
C ALA A 42 41.37 4.30 3.04
N LEU A 43 41.61 3.15 3.68
CA LEU A 43 42.95 2.63 3.95
C LEU A 43 43.72 2.36 2.64
N VAL A 44 43.06 1.74 1.66
CA VAL A 44 43.65 1.48 0.34
C VAL A 44 44.03 2.78 -0.36
N LYS A 45 43.19 3.83 -0.29
CA LYS A 45 43.52 5.16 -0.85
C LYS A 45 44.79 5.74 -0.23
N ILE A 46 44.90 5.72 1.09
CA ILE A 46 46.09 6.21 1.81
C ILE A 46 47.36 5.47 1.33
N GLN A 47 47.31 4.14 1.23
CA GLN A 47 48.43 3.33 0.73
C GLN A 47 48.78 3.65 -0.74
N LEU A 48 47.78 3.93 -1.59
CA LEU A 48 47.98 4.27 -2.99
C LEU A 48 48.66 5.64 -3.16
N GLU A 49 48.33 6.59 -2.30
CA GLU A 49 48.96 7.92 -2.28
C GLU A 49 50.44 7.81 -1.89
N GLN A 50 50.76 6.98 -0.91
CA GLN A 50 52.14 6.75 -0.44
C GLN A 50 53.00 5.97 -1.45
N SER A 51 52.42 5.05 -2.22
CA SER A 51 53.16 4.13 -3.11
C SER A 51 53.58 4.71 -4.46
N LYS A 52 53.24 5.96 -4.79
CA LYS A 52 53.44 6.57 -6.13
C LYS A 52 52.91 5.71 -7.30
N HIS A 53 51.95 4.82 -7.05
CA HIS A 53 51.48 3.86 -8.04
C HIS A 53 50.98 4.56 -9.32
N PRO A 54 51.39 4.12 -10.54
CA PRO A 54 51.11 4.84 -11.78
C PRO A 54 49.62 4.93 -12.11
N LYS A 55 48.81 4.00 -11.60
CA LYS A 55 47.36 3.98 -11.82
C LYS A 55 46.55 4.53 -10.63
N ARG A 56 47.17 5.16 -9.62
CA ARG A 56 46.50 5.57 -8.37
C ARG A 56 45.24 6.43 -8.60
N VAL A 57 45.30 7.39 -9.52
CA VAL A 57 44.18 8.30 -9.82
C VAL A 57 42.98 7.51 -10.37
N LYS A 58 43.23 6.57 -11.29
CA LYS A 58 42.20 5.71 -11.86
C LYS A 58 41.61 4.74 -10.82
N MET A 59 42.45 4.21 -9.94
CA MET A 59 42.02 3.32 -8.86
C MET A 59 41.13 4.05 -7.84
N ASN A 60 41.50 5.27 -7.46
CA ASN A 60 40.70 6.11 -6.56
C ASN A 60 39.33 6.42 -7.17
N LYS A 61 39.30 6.81 -8.45
CA LYS A 61 38.05 7.06 -9.18
C LYS A 61 37.12 5.84 -9.17
N ILE A 62 37.65 4.64 -9.43
CA ILE A 62 36.85 3.41 -9.42
C ILE A 62 36.29 3.13 -8.01
N MET A 63 37.08 3.31 -6.95
CA MET A 63 36.57 3.15 -5.58
C MET A 63 35.44 4.13 -5.26
N ASP A 64 35.55 5.38 -5.70
CA ASP A 64 34.50 6.39 -5.52
C ASP A 64 33.22 6.02 -6.29
N GLU A 65 33.35 5.58 -7.54
CA GLU A 65 32.21 5.11 -8.34
C GLU A 65 31.51 3.90 -7.70
N VAL A 66 32.27 2.94 -7.20
CA VAL A 66 31.71 1.75 -6.51
C VAL A 66 31.00 2.16 -5.23
N LYS A 67 31.63 3.00 -4.41
CA LYS A 67 31.06 3.50 -3.16
C LYS A 67 29.72 4.20 -3.42
N GLN A 68 29.68 5.11 -4.39
CA GLN A 68 28.46 5.82 -4.75
C GLN A 68 27.34 4.87 -5.20
N LYS A 69 27.65 3.87 -6.04
CA LYS A 69 26.65 2.88 -6.48
C LYS A 69 26.06 2.09 -5.33
N ILE A 70 26.89 1.73 -4.35
CA ILE A 70 26.46 0.99 -3.15
C ILE A 70 25.57 1.87 -2.27
N GLU A 71 25.95 3.13 -2.03
CA GLU A 71 25.15 4.08 -1.25
C GLU A 71 23.78 4.35 -1.88
N VAL A 72 23.74 4.53 -3.21
CA VAL A 72 22.48 4.70 -3.95
C VAL A 72 21.59 3.49 -3.76
N ARG A 73 22.14 2.27 -3.85
CA ARG A 73 21.37 1.05 -3.70
C ARG A 73 20.84 0.84 -2.28
N ASP A 74 21.67 1.08 -1.26
CA ASP A 74 21.22 0.97 0.13
C ASP A 74 20.06 1.92 0.39
N LYS A 75 20.14 3.15 -0.13
CA LYS A 75 19.04 4.12 -0.08
C LYS A 75 17.78 3.60 -0.78
N GLU A 76 17.88 3.09 -2.00
CA GLU A 76 16.74 2.52 -2.73
C GLU A 76 16.04 1.40 -1.94
N GLN A 77 16.81 0.53 -1.27
CA GLN A 77 16.27 -0.54 -0.44
C GLN A 77 15.55 -0.01 0.81
N ARG A 78 16.11 1.01 1.49
CA ARG A 78 15.47 1.68 2.63
C ARG A 78 14.19 2.39 2.22
N ASP A 79 14.21 3.12 1.11
CA ASP A 79 13.05 3.83 0.57
C ASP A 79 11.94 2.82 0.19
N LYS A 80 12.32 1.67 -0.39
CA LYS A 80 11.38 0.58 -0.67
C LYS A 80 10.76 0.01 0.60
N LEU A 81 11.55 -0.30 1.65
CA LEU A 81 11.02 -0.78 2.92
C LEU A 81 10.03 0.22 3.53
N LYS A 82 10.40 1.51 3.54
CA LYS A 82 9.55 2.58 4.05
C LYS A 82 8.21 2.65 3.30
N SER A 83 8.25 2.62 1.97
CA SER A 83 7.04 2.61 1.15
C SER A 83 6.15 1.39 1.43
N LEU A 84 6.74 0.21 1.61
CA LEU A 84 6.00 -1.02 1.95
C LEU A 84 5.43 -0.95 3.38
N GLY A 85 6.16 -0.38 4.34
CA GLY A 85 5.69 -0.14 5.70
C GLY A 85 4.52 0.84 5.77
N ASP A 86 4.61 1.94 5.02
CA ASP A 86 3.50 2.91 4.90
C ASP A 86 2.26 2.27 4.27
N PHE A 87 2.47 1.42 3.26
CA PHE A 87 1.39 0.64 2.66
C PHE A 87 0.76 -0.33 3.66
N PHE A 88 1.58 -1.08 4.39
CA PHE A 88 1.14 -1.98 5.46
C PHE A 88 0.28 -1.25 6.49
N ASN A 89 0.74 -0.13 7.04
CA ASN A 89 0.03 0.65 8.08
C ASN A 89 -1.38 1.07 7.60
N ARG A 90 -1.51 1.48 6.33
CA ARG A 90 -2.83 1.80 5.74
C ARG A 90 -3.74 0.56 5.68
N LYS A 91 -3.19 -0.59 5.30
CA LYS A 91 -3.96 -1.84 5.20
C LYS A 91 -4.34 -2.43 6.56
N GLU A 92 -3.44 -2.41 7.54
CA GLU A 92 -3.69 -2.83 8.92
C GLU A 92 -4.88 -2.06 9.53
N LYS A 93 -4.91 -0.73 9.33
CA LYS A 93 -6.03 0.12 9.77
C LYS A 93 -7.35 -0.28 9.10
N ASN A 94 -7.34 -0.51 7.78
CA ASN A 94 -8.55 -0.91 7.06
C ASN A 94 -9.07 -2.28 7.52
N ILE A 95 -8.18 -3.26 7.71
CA ILE A 95 -8.54 -4.61 8.15
C ILE A 95 -9.09 -4.59 9.58
N SER A 96 -8.50 -3.78 10.47
CA SER A 96 -8.98 -3.63 11.84
C SER A 96 -10.42 -3.10 11.90
N ASN A 97 -10.82 -2.29 10.93
CA ASN A 97 -12.18 -1.76 10.81
C ASN A 97 -13.18 -2.75 10.17
N LEU A 98 -12.74 -3.92 9.68
CA LEU A 98 -13.66 -4.92 9.10
C LEU A 98 -14.65 -5.49 10.12
N ASN A 99 -14.35 -5.44 11.42
CA ASN A 99 -15.28 -5.93 12.45
C ASN A 99 -16.35 -4.92 12.84
N ASP A 100 -16.24 -3.68 12.36
CA ASP A 100 -17.22 -2.64 12.64
C ASP A 100 -18.47 -2.85 11.79
N LYS A 101 -19.54 -3.34 12.45
CA LYS A 101 -20.84 -3.61 11.81
C LYS A 101 -21.56 -2.34 11.39
N ASP A 102 -21.22 -1.19 11.97
CA ASP A 102 -21.88 0.07 11.65
C ASP A 102 -21.40 0.65 10.30
N ASN A 103 -20.27 0.17 9.76
CA ASN A 103 -19.75 0.60 8.45
C ASN A 103 -20.74 0.41 7.29
N TYR A 104 -21.68 -0.53 7.40
CA TYR A 104 -22.59 -0.90 6.30
C TYR A 104 -24.05 -0.51 6.57
N ARG A 105 -24.35 0.07 7.74
CA ARG A 105 -25.72 0.19 8.26
C ARG A 105 -26.61 1.18 7.49
N ASN A 106 -26.03 2.09 6.72
CA ASN A 106 -26.73 3.18 6.02
C ASN A 106 -26.40 3.27 4.51
N LEU A 107 -25.85 2.22 3.90
CA LEU A 107 -25.50 2.24 2.48
C LEU A 107 -26.75 2.09 1.61
N ASN A 108 -26.93 3.01 0.65
CA ASN A 108 -27.95 2.87 -0.38
C ASN A 108 -27.43 2.03 -1.57
N GLN A 109 -28.33 1.52 -2.42
CA GLN A 109 -27.95 0.65 -3.54
C GLN A 109 -26.99 1.32 -4.55
N HIS A 110 -27.08 2.65 -4.72
CA HIS A 110 -26.17 3.38 -5.59
C HIS A 110 -24.75 3.39 -5.02
N GLN A 111 -24.61 3.65 -3.72
CA GLN A 111 -23.33 3.64 -3.01
C GLN A 111 -22.68 2.27 -3.06
N ILE A 112 -23.45 1.20 -2.82
CA ILE A 112 -22.91 -0.17 -2.86
C ILE A 112 -22.35 -0.52 -4.25
N LYS A 113 -23.03 -0.10 -5.33
CA LYS A 113 -22.54 -0.31 -6.70
C LYS A 113 -21.27 0.48 -7.00
N MET A 114 -21.16 1.70 -6.48
CA MET A 114 -19.94 2.50 -6.60
C MET A 114 -18.77 1.84 -5.87
N ASP A 115 -18.98 1.42 -4.62
CA ASP A 115 -17.94 0.77 -3.80
C ASP A 115 -17.46 -0.55 -4.44
N LEU A 116 -18.36 -1.35 -5.01
CA LEU A 116 -18.00 -2.57 -5.74
C LEU A 116 -17.14 -2.27 -6.98
N LYS A 117 -17.45 -1.21 -7.72
CA LYS A 117 -16.65 -0.79 -8.88
C LYS A 117 -15.26 -0.35 -8.46
N ASP A 118 -15.16 0.39 -7.34
CA ASP A 118 -13.87 0.80 -6.78
C ASP A 118 -13.04 -0.40 -6.32
N ILE A 119 -13.67 -1.41 -5.69
CA ILE A 119 -13.01 -2.66 -5.32
C ILE A 119 -12.49 -3.40 -6.55
N GLU A 120 -13.29 -3.49 -7.63
CA GLU A 120 -12.87 -4.15 -8.87
C GLU A 120 -11.65 -3.45 -9.51
N ILE A 121 -11.66 -2.13 -9.57
CA ILE A 121 -10.52 -1.32 -10.02
C ILE A 121 -9.29 -1.62 -9.16
N ASN A 122 -9.44 -1.62 -7.83
CA ASN A 122 -8.35 -1.88 -6.91
C ASN A 122 -7.77 -3.29 -7.02
N LEU A 123 -8.62 -4.31 -7.19
CA LEU A 123 -8.18 -5.70 -7.42
C LEU A 123 -7.37 -5.83 -8.71
N ASN A 124 -7.80 -5.17 -9.78
CA ASN A 124 -7.06 -5.16 -11.05
C ASN A 124 -5.71 -4.43 -10.90
N ASN A 125 -5.68 -3.32 -10.18
CA ASN A 125 -4.44 -2.59 -9.90
C ASN A 125 -3.44 -3.44 -9.11
N ILE A 126 -3.89 -4.16 -8.06
CA ILE A 126 -3.00 -5.03 -7.27
C ILE A 126 -2.41 -6.16 -8.11
N LYS A 127 -3.18 -6.77 -9.02
CA LYS A 127 -2.65 -7.81 -9.92
C LYS A 127 -1.48 -7.32 -10.77
N THR A 128 -1.48 -6.05 -11.17
CA THR A 128 -0.34 -5.46 -11.91
C THR A 128 0.88 -5.22 -11.02
N PHE A 129 0.66 -5.01 -9.71
CA PHE A 129 1.70 -4.78 -8.69
C PHE A 129 2.42 -6.06 -8.23
N ILE A 130 1.82 -7.24 -8.44
CA ILE A 130 2.38 -8.55 -8.07
C ILE A 130 3.59 -8.96 -8.90
N LYS A 131 3.93 -8.26 -10.00
CA LYS A 131 5.16 -8.58 -10.76
C LYS A 131 6.39 -8.36 -9.87
N PRO A 132 7.06 -9.44 -9.40
CA PRO A 132 8.23 -9.29 -8.55
C PRO A 132 9.39 -8.93 -9.46
N ILE A 133 9.76 -7.66 -9.46
CA ILE A 133 10.97 -7.21 -10.14
C ILE A 133 12.07 -7.22 -9.08
N SER A 134 12.58 -8.41 -8.76
CA SER A 134 13.86 -8.53 -8.07
C SER A 134 14.97 -8.26 -9.08
N THR A 135 15.23 -6.99 -9.38
CA THR A 135 16.34 -6.52 -10.23
C THR A 135 17.61 -6.28 -9.42
N TYR A 136 17.88 -7.11 -8.42
CA TYR A 136 19.13 -6.98 -7.70
C TYR A 136 20.29 -7.35 -8.64
N GLU A 137 21.00 -6.34 -9.09
CA GLU A 137 22.23 -6.50 -9.87
C GLU A 137 23.41 -6.26 -8.94
N ALA A 138 24.39 -7.16 -8.84
CA ALA A 138 25.56 -6.91 -8.00
C ALA A 138 26.35 -5.67 -8.48
N VAL A 139 26.94 -4.89 -7.56
CA VAL A 139 27.90 -3.85 -7.97
C VAL A 139 29.18 -4.57 -8.36
N ASP A 140 29.49 -4.56 -9.66
CA ASP A 140 30.78 -5.01 -10.17
C ASP A 140 31.73 -3.83 -10.43
N PHE A 141 33.03 -4.11 -10.53
CA PHE A 141 34.05 -3.11 -10.79
C PHE A 141 35.21 -3.63 -11.65
N VAL A 142 35.79 -2.71 -12.42
CA VAL A 142 36.93 -3.01 -13.28
C VAL A 142 38.20 -3.13 -12.44
N ASN A 143 38.89 -4.26 -12.54
CA ASN A 143 40.19 -4.42 -11.89
C ASN A 143 41.25 -3.54 -12.57
N VAL A 144 41.77 -2.55 -11.84
CA VAL A 144 42.84 -1.67 -12.30
C VAL A 144 43.98 -1.72 -11.31
N GLY A 145 45.20 -2.03 -11.78
CA GLY A 145 46.40 -1.93 -10.93
C GLY A 145 46.39 -2.86 -9.71
N GLY A 146 45.74 -4.02 -9.80
CA GLY A 146 45.62 -4.96 -8.68
C GLY A 146 44.61 -4.53 -7.61
N LEU A 147 43.78 -3.50 -7.87
CA LEU A 147 42.77 -3.01 -6.94
C LEU A 147 41.83 -4.12 -6.45
N LYS A 148 41.49 -5.07 -7.33
CA LYS A 148 40.58 -6.17 -6.98
C LYS A 148 41.05 -6.94 -5.75
N GLY A 149 42.33 -7.27 -5.66
CA GLY A 149 42.88 -8.00 -4.51
C GLY A 149 42.88 -7.22 -3.18
N ARG A 150 42.46 -5.95 -3.18
CA ARG A 150 42.46 -5.09 -1.98
C ARG A 150 41.06 -4.80 -1.45
N ILE A 151 40.06 -4.72 -2.32
CA ILE A 151 38.71 -4.24 -1.96
C ILE A 151 37.59 -5.23 -2.30
N PHE A 152 37.88 -6.29 -3.06
CA PHE A 152 36.85 -7.18 -3.60
C PHE A 152 36.04 -7.87 -2.51
N ASP A 153 36.68 -8.39 -1.46
CA ASP A 153 35.99 -9.18 -0.44
C ASP A 153 34.96 -8.34 0.33
N SER A 154 35.30 -7.09 0.65
CA SER A 154 34.37 -6.15 1.29
C SER A 154 33.17 -5.83 0.40
N ILE A 155 33.40 -5.60 -0.91
CA ILE A 155 32.32 -5.36 -1.88
C ILE A 155 31.45 -6.62 -2.06
N ALA A 156 32.07 -7.80 -2.11
CA ALA A 156 31.38 -9.08 -2.26
C ALA A 156 30.53 -9.40 -1.02
N LYS A 157 30.95 -8.97 0.18
CA LYS A 157 30.15 -9.05 1.40
C LYS A 157 28.91 -8.16 1.30
N VAL A 158 29.09 -6.87 1.01
CA VAL A 158 27.97 -5.92 0.79
C VAL A 158 27.01 -6.45 -0.26
N ASN A 159 27.52 -6.98 -1.37
CA ASN A 159 26.68 -7.50 -2.44
C ASN A 159 25.80 -8.67 -1.99
N ARG A 160 26.30 -9.57 -1.14
CA ARG A 160 25.53 -10.71 -0.60
C ARG A 160 24.45 -10.24 0.37
N ASP A 161 24.81 -9.34 1.27
CA ASP A 161 23.89 -8.80 2.28
C ASP A 161 22.76 -8.01 1.60
N SER A 162 23.10 -7.17 0.62
CA SER A 162 22.12 -6.41 -0.16
C SER A 162 21.24 -7.31 -1.05
N GLU A 163 21.75 -8.44 -1.56
CA GLU A 163 20.93 -9.41 -2.31
C GLU A 163 19.88 -10.06 -1.40
N LEU A 164 20.27 -10.42 -0.16
CA LEU A 164 19.36 -10.97 0.84
C LEU A 164 18.24 -9.96 1.17
N VAL A 165 18.58 -8.69 1.40
CA VAL A 165 17.60 -7.62 1.61
C VAL A 165 16.63 -7.51 0.42
N ALA A 166 17.13 -7.56 -0.81
CA ALA A 166 16.29 -7.45 -2.01
C ALA A 166 15.28 -8.60 -2.14
N LYS A 167 15.70 -9.83 -1.78
CA LYS A 167 14.83 -11.01 -1.77
C LYS A 167 13.71 -10.85 -0.74
N GLU A 168 14.05 -10.46 0.49
CA GLU A 168 13.06 -10.28 1.55
C GLU A 168 12.09 -9.13 1.26
N LEU A 169 12.57 -8.01 0.70
CA LEU A 169 11.70 -6.92 0.24
C LEU A 169 10.71 -7.36 -0.85
N SER A 170 11.16 -8.22 -1.78
CA SER A 170 10.30 -8.76 -2.83
C SER A 170 9.25 -9.71 -2.25
N SER A 171 9.65 -10.54 -1.29
CA SER A 171 8.73 -11.44 -0.57
C SER A 171 7.69 -10.66 0.23
N LEU A 172 8.09 -9.63 0.97
CA LEU A 172 7.18 -8.72 1.69
C LEU A 172 6.16 -8.06 0.75
N GLN A 173 6.60 -7.60 -0.43
CA GLN A 173 5.72 -6.99 -1.42
C GLN A 173 4.62 -7.96 -1.90
N ILE A 174 4.97 -9.23 -2.12
CA ILE A 174 4.01 -10.27 -2.52
C ILE A 174 2.99 -10.50 -1.40
N GLU A 175 3.45 -10.72 -0.17
CA GLU A 175 2.57 -10.98 0.98
C GLU A 175 1.60 -9.82 1.24
N LEU A 176 2.08 -8.57 1.15
CA LEU A 176 1.24 -7.37 1.28
C LEU A 176 0.17 -7.27 0.18
N SER A 177 0.51 -7.71 -1.03
CA SER A 177 -0.43 -7.74 -2.15
C SER A 177 -1.50 -8.79 -1.93
N GLU A 178 -1.13 -9.97 -1.45
CA GLU A 178 -2.06 -11.05 -1.12
C GLU A 178 -3.02 -10.68 0.01
N ILE A 179 -2.52 -10.09 1.11
CA ILE A 179 -3.38 -9.57 2.18
C ILE A 179 -4.36 -8.54 1.64
N SER A 180 -3.89 -7.66 0.75
CA SER A 180 -4.75 -6.63 0.16
C SER A 180 -5.83 -7.22 -0.74
N MET A 181 -5.53 -8.27 -1.51
CA MET A 181 -6.52 -8.98 -2.31
C MET A 181 -7.55 -9.69 -1.44
N GLU A 182 -7.11 -10.36 -0.38
CA GLU A 182 -8.01 -11.07 0.53
C GLU A 182 -8.93 -10.11 1.29
N TYR A 183 -8.40 -8.98 1.77
CA TYR A 183 -9.20 -7.90 2.36
C TYR A 183 -10.30 -7.42 1.38
N LEU A 184 -9.93 -7.07 0.15
CA LEU A 184 -10.88 -6.57 -0.86
C LEU A 184 -11.91 -7.63 -1.26
N SER A 185 -11.51 -8.91 -1.28
CA SER A 185 -12.40 -10.04 -1.52
C SER A 185 -13.47 -10.14 -0.43
N ILE A 186 -13.10 -10.04 0.85
CA ILE A 186 -14.06 -10.02 1.97
C ILE A 186 -15.00 -8.82 1.87
N GLU A 187 -14.48 -7.64 1.55
CA GLU A 187 -15.28 -6.42 1.42
C GLU A 187 -16.29 -6.54 0.28
N ARG A 188 -15.87 -7.06 -0.88
CA ARG A 188 -16.74 -7.34 -2.01
C ARG A 188 -17.85 -8.33 -1.65
N ASP A 189 -17.50 -9.47 -1.06
CA ASP A 189 -18.46 -10.52 -0.72
C ASP A 189 -19.55 -9.99 0.24
N ARG A 190 -19.19 -9.09 1.17
CA ARG A 190 -20.14 -8.42 2.06
C ARG A 190 -21.09 -7.46 1.34
N LEU A 191 -20.55 -6.62 0.46
CA LEU A 191 -21.35 -5.69 -0.33
C LEU A 191 -22.30 -6.41 -1.30
N GLU A 192 -21.86 -7.53 -1.89
CA GLU A 192 -22.71 -8.37 -2.75
C GLU A 192 -23.89 -8.98 -1.99
N VAL A 193 -23.71 -9.36 -0.72
CA VAL A 193 -24.83 -9.83 0.12
C VAL A 193 -25.87 -8.73 0.33
N LEU A 194 -25.44 -7.47 0.49
CA LEU A 194 -26.36 -6.33 0.67
C LEU A 194 -27.12 -5.96 -0.61
N LEU A 195 -26.60 -6.29 -1.79
CA LEU A 195 -27.29 -6.08 -3.07
C LEU A 195 -28.35 -7.14 -3.39
N LYS A 196 -28.27 -8.33 -2.78
CA LYS A 196 -29.28 -9.36 -3.00
C LYS A 196 -30.62 -8.82 -2.47
N PRO A 197 -31.68 -8.73 -3.29
CA PRO A 197 -32.99 -8.39 -2.78
C PRO A 197 -33.32 -9.40 -1.68
N ASN A 198 -33.72 -8.93 -0.50
CA ASN A 198 -34.13 -9.80 0.59
C ASN A 198 -35.12 -10.84 0.05
N THR A 199 -34.71 -12.10 -0.07
CA THR A 199 -35.63 -13.24 -0.06
C THR A 199 -36.20 -13.35 1.36
N LEU A 200 -37.03 -12.38 1.73
CA LEU A 200 -38.02 -12.48 2.80
C LEU A 200 -39.38 -12.55 2.11
N ILE A 201 -39.69 -13.73 1.56
CA ILE A 201 -41.05 -14.12 1.22
C ILE A 201 -41.61 -14.88 2.44
N GLY A 202 -42.74 -14.38 2.96
CA GLY A 202 -43.60 -15.01 3.97
C GLY A 202 -43.55 -14.27 5.31
N THR A 203 -44.57 -13.57 5.80
CA THR A 203 -46.00 -13.55 5.50
C THR A 203 -46.58 -12.20 5.94
N ALA A 204 -47.02 -11.36 5.01
CA ALA A 204 -48.00 -10.31 5.32
C ALA A 204 -49.21 -10.62 4.45
N LYS A 205 -50.26 -11.16 5.09
CA LYS A 205 -51.56 -11.40 4.44
C LYS A 205 -52.07 -10.08 3.85
N PRO A 206 -52.60 -10.06 2.62
CA PRO A 206 -53.14 -8.87 1.98
C PRO A 206 -54.55 -8.51 2.49
N ASP A 207 -54.84 -8.71 3.77
CA ASP A 207 -56.18 -8.52 4.33
C ASP A 207 -56.37 -7.13 4.98
N ALA A 208 -55.33 -6.30 5.09
CA ALA A 208 -55.41 -4.99 5.75
C ALA A 208 -55.72 -3.80 4.83
N LEU A 209 -55.87 -4.01 3.52
CA LEU A 209 -56.10 -2.92 2.55
C LEU A 209 -57.56 -2.72 2.14
N ILE A 210 -58.49 -3.56 2.62
CA ILE A 210 -59.92 -3.51 2.24
C ILE A 210 -60.79 -2.78 3.29
N GLU A 211 -60.33 -2.60 4.53
CA GLU A 211 -61.15 -1.98 5.59
C GLU A 211 -61.09 -0.46 5.70
N MET A 212 -60.13 0.23 5.04
CA MET A 212 -60.10 1.71 5.09
C MET A 212 -60.85 2.40 3.94
N THR A 213 -61.34 1.66 2.94
CA THR A 213 -62.15 2.23 1.85
C THR A 213 -63.66 2.31 2.16
N ALA A 214 -64.11 1.76 3.30
CA ALA A 214 -65.51 1.76 3.71
C ALA A 214 -65.93 2.95 4.63
N ALA A 215 -65.03 3.90 4.92
CA ALA A 215 -65.30 5.05 5.78
C ALA A 215 -65.41 6.40 5.04
N LEU A 216 -65.53 6.39 3.71
CA LEU A 216 -65.72 7.60 2.91
C LEU A 216 -67.12 7.64 2.32
N GLU A 217 -68.06 8.19 3.08
CA GLU A 217 -69.18 8.95 2.50
C GLU A 217 -69.25 10.36 3.12
N PRO A 218 -69.81 11.34 2.39
CA PRO A 218 -69.26 12.69 2.32
C PRO A 218 -70.05 13.70 3.16
N SER A 219 -69.37 14.69 3.74
CA SER A 219 -70.04 15.96 4.07
C SER A 219 -69.11 17.17 4.01
N GLN A 220 -69.36 17.99 2.99
CA GLN A 220 -69.45 19.47 3.02
C GLN A 220 -68.22 20.33 3.39
N GLU A 221 -67.69 20.95 2.33
CA GLU A 221 -67.32 22.37 2.17
C GLU A 221 -66.91 23.18 3.41
N MET A 222 -65.63 23.57 3.45
CA MET A 222 -65.28 25.00 3.51
C MET A 222 -63.85 25.25 3.01
N THR A 223 -63.75 26.24 2.14
CA THR A 223 -62.58 26.84 1.50
C THR A 223 -61.51 27.34 2.49
N SER A 224 -60.21 27.21 2.17
CA SER A 224 -59.29 28.37 2.09
C SER A 224 -57.85 27.94 1.72
N SER A 225 -57.41 28.42 0.55
CA SER A 225 -56.06 28.91 0.19
C SER A 225 -54.80 28.18 0.68
N VAL A 226 -54.14 27.57 -0.31
CA VAL A 226 -52.69 27.45 -0.49
C VAL A 226 -51.96 28.75 -0.13
N GLU A 227 -50.97 28.71 0.77
CA GLU A 227 -49.68 29.44 0.68
C GLU A 227 -48.79 29.29 1.94
N ALA A 228 -47.48 29.47 1.71
CA ALA A 228 -46.34 29.52 2.65
C ALA A 228 -45.78 28.15 3.10
N LEU A 229 -44.50 27.82 2.92
CA LEU A 229 -43.33 28.67 3.11
C LEU A 229 -42.14 28.19 2.25
N VAL A 230 -41.82 28.95 1.20
CA VAL A 230 -40.49 29.02 0.57
C VAL A 230 -39.85 30.30 1.10
N GLU A 231 -38.76 30.17 1.86
CA GLU A 231 -37.68 31.15 2.05
C GLU A 231 -36.81 30.63 3.22
N THR A 232 -35.53 30.34 3.05
CA THR A 232 -34.52 31.41 2.99
C THR A 232 -33.14 30.89 2.54
N GLN A 233 -32.54 31.71 1.66
CA GLN A 233 -31.12 32.07 1.57
C GLN A 233 -30.08 31.09 1.00
N HIS A 234 -29.84 31.30 -0.30
CA HIS A 234 -28.52 31.22 -0.92
C HIS A 234 -27.48 32.12 -0.23
N LYS A 235 -26.30 31.55 0.01
CA LYS A 235 -25.01 32.22 -0.30
C LYS A 235 -24.00 31.17 -0.79
N PRO A 236 -23.36 31.39 -1.95
CA PRO A 236 -22.43 30.44 -2.54
C PRO A 236 -21.05 30.64 -1.90
N LEU A 237 -20.44 29.57 -1.40
CA LEU A 237 -19.03 29.60 -1.02
C LEU A 237 -18.24 28.60 -1.87
N VAL A 238 -17.82 29.12 -3.02
CA VAL A 238 -16.48 29.02 -3.59
C VAL A 238 -15.88 27.62 -3.65
N PHE A 239 -15.93 27.06 -4.86
CA PHE A 239 -14.92 26.15 -5.39
C PHE A 239 -13.52 26.72 -5.12
N VAL A 240 -12.75 26.06 -4.26
CA VAL A 240 -11.29 26.08 -4.37
C VAL A 240 -10.87 24.74 -4.95
N ALA A 241 -10.78 24.72 -6.27
CA ALA A 241 -10.00 23.74 -6.99
C ALA A 241 -8.53 23.91 -6.60
N LYS A 242 -8.05 23.04 -5.72
CA LYS A 242 -6.61 22.73 -5.60
C LYS A 242 -6.50 21.23 -5.66
N HIS A 243 -5.96 20.72 -6.78
CA HIS A 243 -5.55 19.34 -7.04
C HIS A 243 -5.60 18.42 -5.82
N SER A 244 -6.78 17.87 -5.53
CA SER A 244 -7.00 16.96 -4.43
C SER A 244 -7.34 15.61 -5.02
N CYS A 245 -6.44 14.63 -4.83
CA CYS A 245 -6.64 13.23 -5.23
C CYS A 245 -8.07 12.80 -4.81
N PHE A 246 -8.98 12.60 -5.78
CA PHE A 246 -10.36 12.16 -5.52
C PHE A 246 -10.35 10.63 -5.37
N GLY A 247 -10.58 10.16 -4.15
CA GLY A 247 -10.71 8.75 -3.79
C GLY A 247 -10.02 8.45 -2.46
N LYS A 248 -10.69 7.73 -1.55
CA LYS A 248 -10.17 7.34 -0.22
C LYS A 248 -8.91 6.44 -0.29
N THR A 249 -8.49 6.02 -1.49
CA THR A 249 -7.34 5.15 -1.75
C THR A 249 -6.49 5.60 -2.93
N ALA A 250 -6.39 6.90 -3.22
CA ALA A 250 -5.50 7.36 -4.28
C ALA A 250 -4.04 6.96 -3.98
N TRP A 251 -3.56 5.94 -4.68
CA TRP A 251 -2.13 5.69 -4.87
C TRP A 251 -1.64 6.81 -5.79
N CYS A 252 -1.34 7.98 -5.21
CA CYS A 252 -0.73 9.06 -5.97
C CYS A 252 0.73 8.59 -6.23
N GLY A 253 0.95 7.98 -7.40
CA GLY A 253 2.25 7.49 -7.85
C GLY A 253 3.21 8.66 -8.00
N ILE A 254 4.38 8.57 -7.39
CA ILE A 254 5.48 9.49 -7.68
C ILE A 254 6.06 9.02 -9.02
N THR A 255 5.67 9.69 -10.10
CA THR A 255 6.39 9.62 -11.37
C THR A 255 7.55 10.61 -11.33
N HIS A 256 8.77 10.05 -11.44
CA HIS A 256 10.10 10.64 -11.65
C HIS A 256 10.74 11.39 -10.48
#